data_AF-W2IMN0-F1
#
_entry.id   AF-W2IMN0-F1
#
_cell.length_a   1.000
_cell.length_b   1.000
_cell.length_c   1.000
_cell.angle_alpha   90.00
_cell.angle_beta   90.00
_cell.angle_gamma   90.00
#
_symmetry.space_group_name_H-M   'P 1'
#
loop_
_entity.id
_entity.type
_entity.pdbx_description
1 polymer ?
#
loop_
_entity_poly.entity_id
_entity_poly.type
_entity_poly.pdbx_seq_one_letter_code
_entity_poly.pdbx_strand_id
1 'polypeptide(L)'
;MTHWAMWKCFIAVYALFSATAASKAPYSTKSSILPWVDVDTPENAHTHKSSRGQTWSLVMSDEFNQEGRTFEAGADHLWTAIEKPDGVNAALEIYSINMTSTECDKDDNCYFYIETDIDEQNITVWNDYITPPGYENVSFYYRAAMVQGWNKFCFQGGLVVVRAQLPGVVDKDSGNPDLINATKTSRAESIDYYPTWPGIWMFGNLGRAIFTGSTARIWPFSYNECNDTVFDSQNQRISACDPNPGSGMNPYQGRGAPEIDILEGGGTEISSSMQVGPGMPDDFRQLHDEVNPSCIYGYSCTTTGANNPD
;
A
#
# COMPACT_ATOMS: atom_id res chain seq x y z
N MET A 1 34.50 -17.08 66.68
CA MET A 1 34.85 -16.93 65.26
C MET A 1 34.81 -18.29 64.61
N THR A 2 33.80 -18.55 63.79
CA THR A 2 33.80 -19.41 62.58
C THR A 2 32.33 -19.54 62.14
N HIS A 3 31.93 -18.62 61.26
CA HIS A 3 30.81 -18.86 60.34
C HIS A 3 31.24 -19.92 59.32
N TRP A 4 30.27 -20.61 58.71
CA TRP A 4 30.14 -21.00 57.29
C TRP A 4 29.06 -22.11 57.20
N ALA A 5 27.80 -21.73 56.96
CA ALA A 5 27.14 -21.65 55.65
C ALA A 5 26.67 -23.04 55.15
N MET A 6 25.44 -23.42 55.54
CA MET A 6 24.70 -24.52 54.89
C MET A 6 24.33 -24.07 53.48
N TRP A 7 24.89 -24.73 52.47
CA TRP A 7 24.50 -24.53 51.09
C TRP A 7 23.21 -25.32 50.82
N LYS A 8 22.07 -24.63 50.77
CA LYS A 8 20.82 -25.22 50.27
C LYS A 8 20.89 -25.25 48.75
N CYS A 9 21.03 -26.45 48.18
CA CYS A 9 20.86 -26.69 46.76
C CYS A 9 19.38 -26.40 46.40
N PHE A 10 19.10 -25.23 45.84
CA PHE A 10 17.83 -24.98 45.17
C PHE A 10 17.92 -25.57 43.77
N ILE A 11 17.26 -26.71 43.56
CA ILE A 11 16.96 -27.22 42.22
C ILE A 11 15.91 -26.28 41.63
N ALA A 12 16.33 -25.37 40.75
CA ALA A 12 15.40 -24.58 39.95
C ALA A 12 14.77 -25.51 38.91
N VAL A 13 13.53 -25.92 39.16
CA VAL A 13 12.70 -26.59 38.17
C VAL A 13 12.36 -25.55 37.11
N TYR A 14 13.07 -25.56 35.99
CA TYR A 14 12.68 -24.82 34.80
C TYR A 14 11.37 -25.42 34.29
N ALA A 15 10.26 -24.77 34.58
CA ALA A 15 9.01 -25.03 33.89
C ALA A 15 9.20 -24.61 32.42
N LEU A 16 9.36 -25.60 31.54
CA LEU A 16 9.23 -25.40 30.10
C LEU A 16 7.80 -24.96 29.85
N PHE A 17 7.58 -23.64 29.76
CA PHE A 17 6.36 -23.10 29.18
C PHE A 17 6.42 -23.42 27.68
N SER A 18 5.81 -24.56 27.30
CA SER A 18 5.41 -24.76 25.93
C SER A 18 4.44 -23.64 25.58
N ALA A 19 4.88 -22.68 24.78
CA ALA A 19 3.99 -21.74 24.12
C ALA A 19 3.08 -22.58 23.23
N THR A 20 1.92 -22.98 23.74
CA THR A 20 0.84 -23.47 22.91
C THR A 20 0.46 -22.28 22.04
N ALA A 21 0.95 -22.26 20.79
CA ALA A 21 0.35 -21.44 19.76
C ALA A 21 -1.13 -21.82 19.79
N ALA A 22 -1.96 -20.94 20.35
CA ALA A 22 -3.39 -21.15 20.33
C ALA A 22 -3.76 -21.25 18.85
N SER A 23 -4.13 -22.44 18.39
CA SER A 23 -4.76 -22.56 17.10
C SER A 23 -5.99 -21.66 17.17
N LYS A 24 -5.97 -20.54 16.45
CA LYS A 24 -7.17 -19.74 16.28
C LYS A 24 -8.19 -20.69 15.65
N ALA A 25 -9.16 -21.14 16.44
CA ALA A 25 -10.27 -21.91 15.90
C ALA A 25 -10.87 -21.07 14.78
N PRO A 26 -11.02 -21.61 13.55
CA PRO A 26 -11.67 -20.87 12.49
C PRO A 26 -13.10 -20.56 12.95
N TYR A 27 -13.42 -19.27 13.04
CA TYR A 27 -14.77 -18.83 13.35
C TYR A 27 -15.62 -19.05 12.10
N SER A 28 -16.43 -20.12 12.10
CA SER A 28 -17.39 -20.35 11.04
C SER A 28 -18.54 -19.35 11.20
N THR A 29 -18.78 -18.52 10.18
CA THR A 29 -19.97 -17.66 10.14
C THR A 29 -21.19 -18.51 9.81
N LYS A 30 -22.38 -18.13 10.33
CA LYS A 30 -23.63 -18.83 9.97
C LYS A 30 -23.98 -18.69 8.50
N SER A 31 -23.55 -17.60 7.87
CA SER A 31 -23.71 -17.33 6.44
C SER A 31 -22.70 -18.08 5.57
N SER A 32 -21.69 -18.74 6.15
CA SER A 32 -20.49 -19.26 5.48
C SER A 32 -19.60 -18.23 4.76
N ILE A 33 -19.99 -16.95 4.78
CA ILE A 33 -19.22 -15.82 4.23
C ILE A 33 -18.20 -15.36 5.27
N LEU A 34 -16.94 -15.22 4.89
CA LEU A 34 -15.88 -14.80 5.81
C LEU A 34 -16.04 -13.32 6.21
N PRO A 35 -15.53 -12.89 7.38
CA PRO A 35 -15.79 -11.54 7.91
C PRO A 35 -15.35 -10.35 7.06
N TRP A 36 -14.45 -10.56 6.09
CA TRP A 36 -13.90 -9.51 5.22
C TRP A 36 -14.21 -9.74 3.74
N VAL A 37 -15.03 -10.74 3.44
CA VAL A 37 -15.44 -11.08 2.07
C VAL A 37 -16.80 -10.45 1.84
N ASP A 38 -16.90 -9.66 0.78
CA ASP A 38 -18.16 -9.08 0.32
C ASP A 38 -19.17 -10.20 0.03
N VAL A 39 -20.41 -9.96 0.44
CA VAL A 39 -21.51 -10.91 0.24
C VAL A 39 -21.85 -11.07 -1.25
N ASP A 40 -21.51 -10.07 -2.07
CA ASP A 40 -21.75 -10.08 -3.51
C ASP A 40 -20.57 -10.66 -4.30
N THR A 41 -19.46 -11.02 -3.65
CA THR A 41 -18.31 -11.62 -4.34
C THR A 41 -18.71 -12.94 -5.02
N PRO A 42 -18.49 -13.06 -6.34
CA PRO A 42 -18.94 -14.21 -7.11
C PRO A 42 -18.17 -15.48 -6.73
N GLU A 43 -18.85 -16.63 -6.71
CA GLU A 43 -18.30 -17.93 -6.26
C GLU A 43 -16.97 -18.31 -6.93
N ASN A 44 -16.77 -17.93 -8.21
CA ASN A 44 -15.54 -18.21 -8.95
C ASN A 44 -14.31 -17.42 -8.45
N ALA A 45 -14.50 -16.37 -7.65
CA ALA A 45 -13.43 -15.58 -7.03
C ALA A 45 -13.04 -16.10 -5.63
N HIS A 46 -13.81 -17.02 -5.03
CA HIS A 46 -13.53 -17.55 -3.67
C HIS A 46 -12.29 -18.44 -3.62
N THR A 47 -11.86 -18.98 -4.76
CA THR A 47 -10.65 -19.79 -4.87
C THR A 47 -9.83 -19.42 -6.09
N HIS A 48 -8.51 -19.45 -5.95
CA HIS A 48 -7.57 -19.24 -7.04
C HIS A 48 -6.53 -20.34 -7.06
N LYS A 49 -6.15 -20.83 -8.24
CA LYS A 49 -5.06 -21.80 -8.39
C LYS A 49 -3.80 -21.06 -8.79
N SER A 50 -2.82 -21.01 -7.89
CA SER A 50 -1.57 -20.30 -8.14
C SER A 50 -0.76 -20.96 -9.28
N SER A 51 0.19 -20.20 -9.83
CA SER A 51 1.15 -20.71 -10.83
C SER A 51 1.98 -21.89 -10.32
N ARG A 52 2.08 -22.08 -9.00
CA ARG A 52 2.76 -23.20 -8.34
C ARG A 52 1.82 -24.37 -7.99
N GLY A 53 0.57 -24.34 -8.46
CA GLY A 53 -0.43 -25.39 -8.27
C GLY A 53 -1.09 -25.41 -6.89
N GLN A 54 -0.78 -24.43 -6.01
CA GLN A 54 -1.45 -24.29 -4.72
C GLN A 54 -2.84 -23.70 -4.91
N THR A 55 -3.80 -24.16 -4.10
CA THR A 55 -5.11 -23.51 -4.00
C THR A 55 -5.05 -22.43 -2.94
N TRP A 56 -5.36 -21.20 -3.32
CA TRP A 56 -5.51 -20.06 -2.43
C TRP A 56 -7.00 -19.80 -2.21
N SER A 57 -7.37 -19.48 -0.98
CA SER A 57 -8.72 -19.10 -0.60
C SER A 57 -8.82 -17.58 -0.48
N LEU A 58 -9.94 -17.02 -0.94
CA LEU A 58 -10.25 -15.62 -0.74
C LEU A 58 -10.35 -15.30 0.76
N VAL A 59 -9.74 -14.19 1.17
CA VAL A 59 -9.72 -13.75 2.58
C VAL A 59 -10.27 -12.35 2.76
N MET A 60 -10.35 -11.56 1.69
CA MET A 60 -10.92 -10.22 1.67
C MET A 60 -11.35 -9.86 0.25
N SER A 61 -12.48 -9.18 0.12
CA SER A 61 -12.98 -8.60 -1.13
C SER A 61 -13.92 -7.44 -0.83
N ASP A 62 -14.08 -6.56 -1.80
CA ASP A 62 -15.10 -5.50 -1.81
C ASP A 62 -15.48 -5.27 -3.28
N GLU A 63 -16.74 -5.54 -3.63
CA GLU A 63 -17.25 -5.35 -5.00
C GLU A 63 -17.81 -3.94 -5.19
N PHE A 64 -17.96 -3.16 -4.10
CA PHE A 64 -18.52 -1.81 -4.09
C PHE A 64 -19.97 -1.72 -4.62
N ASN A 65 -20.75 -2.80 -4.50
CA ASN A 65 -22.12 -2.91 -5.03
C ASN A 65 -23.22 -2.17 -4.25
N GLN A 66 -22.87 -1.54 -3.13
CA GLN A 66 -23.81 -0.70 -2.38
C GLN A 66 -23.59 0.76 -2.78
N GLU A 67 -24.58 1.37 -3.45
CA GLU A 67 -24.57 2.79 -3.85
C GLU A 67 -24.54 3.74 -2.63
N GLY A 68 -23.85 4.87 -2.78
CA GLY A 68 -23.86 5.96 -1.82
C GLY A 68 -23.09 5.68 -0.52
N ARG A 69 -22.11 4.76 -0.53
CA ARG A 69 -21.25 4.53 0.63
C ARG A 69 -20.44 5.78 0.94
N THR A 70 -20.48 6.22 2.18
CA THR A 70 -19.55 7.21 2.70
C THR A 70 -18.33 6.53 3.29
N PHE A 71 -17.15 7.09 3.00
CA PHE A 71 -15.88 6.64 3.56
C PHE A 71 -15.38 7.55 4.67
N GLU A 72 -16.27 8.34 5.29
CA GLU A 72 -15.95 9.06 6.52
C GLU A 72 -15.39 8.14 7.60
N ALA A 73 -14.57 8.69 8.49
CA ALA A 73 -13.95 7.94 9.56
C ALA A 73 -15.01 7.27 10.46
N GLY A 74 -15.02 5.94 10.47
CA GLY A 74 -15.94 5.12 11.26
C GLY A 74 -17.27 4.80 10.56
N ALA A 75 -17.53 5.32 9.36
CA ALA A 75 -18.74 5.02 8.61
C ALA A 75 -18.63 3.69 7.83
N ASP A 76 -17.44 3.39 7.31
CA ASP A 76 -17.15 2.14 6.60
C ASP A 76 -16.20 1.22 7.37
N HIS A 77 -16.52 -0.08 7.39
CA HIS A 77 -15.80 -1.10 8.13
C HIS A 77 -14.40 -1.41 7.59
N LEU A 78 -14.16 -1.23 6.29
CA LEU A 78 -12.91 -1.55 5.60
C LEU A 78 -12.14 -0.31 5.15
N TRP A 79 -12.85 0.76 4.78
CA TRP A 79 -12.24 1.89 4.09
C TRP A 79 -12.41 3.20 4.86
N THR A 80 -11.45 4.10 4.73
CA THR A 80 -11.54 5.45 5.29
C THR A 80 -10.88 6.44 4.37
N ALA A 81 -11.64 7.42 3.92
CA ALA A 81 -11.17 8.55 3.16
C ALA A 81 -10.36 9.52 4.03
N ILE A 82 -9.47 10.25 3.40
CA ILE A 82 -8.62 11.25 4.02
C ILE A 82 -9.17 12.66 3.78
N GLU A 83 -9.10 13.49 4.82
CA GLU A 83 -9.35 14.93 4.75
C GLU A 83 -8.09 15.71 5.18
N LYS A 84 -7.21 16.03 4.22
CA LYS A 84 -6.02 16.89 4.40
C LYS A 84 -5.39 17.21 3.05
N PRO A 85 -4.60 18.30 2.95
CA PRO A 85 -3.65 18.46 1.86
C PRO A 85 -2.73 17.23 1.78
N ASP A 86 -2.41 16.74 0.58
CA ASP A 86 -1.48 15.61 0.42
C ASP A 86 -0.13 15.96 1.09
N GLY A 87 0.48 17.05 0.63
CA GLY A 87 1.66 17.66 1.25
C GLY A 87 2.98 16.91 1.05
N VAL A 88 3.00 15.89 0.18
CA VAL A 88 4.22 15.17 -0.24
C VAL A 88 4.32 15.15 -1.77
N ASN A 89 5.48 14.72 -2.31
CA ASN A 89 5.68 14.44 -3.75
C ASN A 89 5.27 15.56 -4.75
N ALA A 90 5.27 16.82 -4.33
CA ALA A 90 4.78 17.95 -5.13
C ALA A 90 3.32 17.79 -5.60
N ALA A 91 2.51 17.05 -4.83
CA ALA A 91 1.08 16.92 -5.02
C ALA A 91 0.40 18.29 -5.05
N LEU A 92 -0.56 18.45 -5.95
CA LEU A 92 -1.25 19.71 -6.22
C LEU A 92 -2.64 19.74 -5.59
N GLU A 93 -3.04 18.63 -4.97
CA GLU A 93 -4.39 18.38 -4.50
C GLU A 93 -4.54 18.37 -2.98
N ILE A 94 -5.77 18.66 -2.55
CA ILE A 94 -6.27 18.37 -1.22
C ILE A 94 -7.14 17.12 -1.31
N TYR A 95 -6.89 16.14 -0.44
CA TYR A 95 -7.82 15.03 -0.30
C TYR A 95 -9.00 15.45 0.56
N SER A 96 -10.20 15.17 0.03
CA SER A 96 -11.45 15.41 0.72
C SER A 96 -12.38 14.20 0.64
N ILE A 97 -13.14 14.00 1.71
CA ILE A 97 -14.01 12.82 1.85
C ILE A 97 -15.16 12.84 0.83
N ASN A 98 -15.62 14.02 0.45
CA ASN A 98 -16.72 14.19 -0.51
C ASN A 98 -16.31 14.03 -1.98
N MET A 99 -15.03 13.75 -2.26
CA MET A 99 -14.54 13.41 -3.60
C MET A 99 -14.49 11.90 -3.84
N THR A 100 -15.22 11.13 -3.04
CA THR A 100 -15.31 9.69 -3.20
C THR A 100 -16.63 9.17 -2.65
N SER A 101 -17.16 8.16 -3.31
CA SER A 101 -18.31 7.38 -2.88
C SER A 101 -18.34 6.10 -3.73
N THR A 102 -19.44 5.38 -3.63
CA THR A 102 -19.84 4.36 -4.60
C THR A 102 -21.07 4.84 -5.38
N GLU A 103 -21.14 4.49 -6.66
CA GLU A 103 -22.27 4.77 -7.52
C GLU A 103 -22.57 3.57 -8.42
N CYS A 104 -23.77 3.50 -8.99
CA CYS A 104 -24.15 2.48 -9.97
C CYS A 104 -24.58 3.14 -11.27
N ASP A 105 -24.09 2.62 -12.40
CA ASP A 105 -24.53 3.08 -13.71
C ASP A 105 -25.95 2.58 -14.05
N LYS A 106 -26.48 3.05 -15.18
CA LYS A 106 -27.81 2.67 -15.69
C LYS A 106 -27.96 1.18 -16.02
N ASP A 107 -26.87 0.45 -16.13
CA ASP A 107 -26.80 -0.97 -16.46
C ASP A 107 -26.55 -1.81 -15.18
N ASP A 108 -26.77 -1.20 -14.00
CA ASP A 108 -26.58 -1.76 -12.65
C ASP A 108 -25.13 -2.19 -12.37
N ASN A 109 -24.14 -1.61 -13.06
CA ASN A 109 -22.73 -1.80 -12.68
C ASN A 109 -22.36 -0.77 -11.61
N CYS A 110 -22.14 -1.25 -10.40
CA CYS A 110 -21.71 -0.44 -9.29
C CYS A 110 -20.19 -0.39 -9.18
N TYR A 111 -19.66 0.74 -8.71
CA TYR A 111 -18.23 0.94 -8.56
C TYR A 111 -17.93 2.00 -7.50
N PHE A 112 -16.74 1.84 -6.90
CA PHE A 112 -16.06 2.91 -6.17
C PHE A 112 -15.50 3.94 -7.15
N TYR A 113 -15.63 5.22 -6.82
CA TYR A 113 -15.01 6.29 -7.58
C TYR A 113 -14.19 7.24 -6.69
N ILE A 114 -13.20 7.85 -7.33
CA ILE A 114 -12.50 9.05 -6.88
C ILE A 114 -12.76 10.11 -7.93
N GLU A 115 -13.26 11.25 -7.49
CA GLU A 115 -13.45 12.44 -8.30
C GLU A 115 -12.27 13.39 -8.09
N THR A 116 -11.91 14.14 -9.13
CA THR A 116 -10.96 15.23 -9.04
C THR A 116 -11.58 16.45 -9.69
N ASP A 117 -11.55 17.58 -8.99
CA ASP A 117 -12.07 18.85 -9.49
C ASP A 117 -11.07 19.99 -9.24
N ILE A 118 -11.22 21.08 -9.99
CA ILE A 118 -10.46 22.32 -9.78
C ILE A 118 -11.02 23.01 -8.54
N ASP A 119 -10.17 23.18 -7.54
CA ASP A 119 -10.53 23.87 -6.30
C ASP A 119 -9.29 24.54 -5.70
N GLU A 120 -9.03 25.78 -6.13
CA GLU A 120 -7.86 26.51 -5.69
C GLU A 120 -8.00 26.98 -4.25
N GLN A 121 -7.08 26.54 -3.39
CA GLN A 121 -7.04 26.90 -1.98
C GLN A 121 -5.63 27.21 -1.50
N ASN A 122 -5.53 28.22 -0.64
CA ASN A 122 -4.29 28.55 0.05
C ASN A 122 -4.37 28.06 1.50
N ILE A 123 -3.54 27.08 1.84
CA ILE A 123 -3.55 26.42 3.15
C ILE A 123 -2.20 26.60 3.82
N THR A 124 -2.23 26.95 5.11
CA THR A 124 -1.03 26.93 5.96
C THR A 124 -0.76 25.51 6.42
N VAL A 125 0.35 24.92 5.98
CA VAL A 125 0.76 23.54 6.30
C VAL A 125 2.07 23.53 7.09
N TRP A 126 2.29 22.49 7.89
CA TRP A 126 3.57 22.25 8.55
C TRP A 126 4.51 21.50 7.59
N ASN A 127 5.70 22.05 7.34
CA ASN A 127 6.71 21.46 6.48
C ASN A 127 7.92 20.97 7.30
N ASP A 128 8.10 19.65 7.36
CA ASP A 128 9.23 18.98 8.04
C ASP A 128 10.56 19.06 7.25
N TYR A 129 10.50 19.45 5.97
CA TYR A 129 11.63 19.43 5.02
C TYR A 129 12.35 20.78 4.90
N ILE A 130 11.81 21.87 5.47
CA ILE A 130 12.51 23.17 5.57
C ILE A 130 13.34 23.26 6.85
N THR A 131 14.36 24.12 6.86
CA THR A 131 15.26 24.30 8.02
C THR A 131 15.23 25.73 8.56
N PRO A 132 14.74 25.97 9.80
CA PRO A 132 14.08 25.01 10.69
C PRO A 132 12.69 24.58 10.17
N PRO A 133 12.17 23.40 10.57
CA PRO A 133 10.79 23.00 10.29
C PRO A 133 9.80 24.07 10.77
N GLY A 134 8.76 24.30 9.99
CA GLY A 134 7.84 25.41 10.25
C GLY A 134 6.61 25.41 9.37
N TYR A 135 5.73 26.38 9.62
CA TYR A 135 4.54 26.60 8.82
C TYR A 135 4.85 27.41 7.56
N GLU A 136 4.25 27.01 6.45
CA GLU A 136 4.27 27.76 5.19
C GLU A 136 2.89 27.78 4.54
N ASN A 137 2.63 28.79 3.71
CA ASN A 137 1.42 28.87 2.91
C ASN A 137 1.67 28.21 1.56
N VAL A 138 0.84 27.22 1.24
CA VAL A 138 0.92 26.47 -0.02
C VAL A 138 -0.40 26.62 -0.77
N SER A 139 -0.31 26.84 -2.07
CA SER A 139 -1.44 26.84 -2.99
C SER A 139 -1.66 25.43 -3.52
N PHE A 140 -2.84 24.88 -3.26
CA PHE A 140 -3.34 23.66 -3.88
C PHE A 140 -4.35 24.07 -4.94
N TYR A 141 -4.40 23.36 -6.06
CA TYR A 141 -5.20 23.73 -7.23
C TYR A 141 -6.37 22.78 -7.47
N TYR A 142 -6.29 21.59 -6.90
CA TYR A 142 -7.26 20.53 -7.11
C TYR A 142 -7.77 20.00 -5.79
N ARG A 143 -8.96 19.42 -5.82
CA ARG A 143 -9.47 18.56 -4.75
C ARG A 143 -9.69 17.18 -5.34
N ALA A 144 -9.22 16.16 -4.63
CA ALA A 144 -9.36 14.75 -5.00
C ALA A 144 -9.71 13.91 -3.77
N ALA A 145 -9.60 12.59 -3.85
CA ALA A 145 -9.74 11.69 -2.70
C ALA A 145 -8.61 10.68 -2.59
N MET A 146 -8.31 10.29 -1.35
CA MET A 146 -7.49 9.14 -1.01
C MET A 146 -8.24 8.29 0.01
N VAL A 147 -8.35 6.98 -0.25
CA VAL A 147 -9.05 6.03 0.60
C VAL A 147 -8.10 4.92 1.04
N GLN A 148 -8.09 4.58 2.33
CA GLN A 148 -7.15 3.62 2.91
C GLN A 148 -7.84 2.59 3.81
N GLY A 149 -7.29 1.38 3.82
CA GLY A 149 -7.61 0.30 4.76
C GLY A 149 -6.68 0.25 5.98
N TRP A 150 -5.97 1.34 6.28
CA TRP A 150 -4.92 1.39 7.32
C TRP A 150 -5.40 0.84 8.66
N ASN A 151 -4.69 -0.14 9.18
CA ASN A 151 -4.95 -0.83 10.44
C ASN A 151 -6.35 -1.50 10.55
N LYS A 152 -7.00 -1.83 9.44
CA LYS A 152 -8.30 -2.52 9.41
C LYS A 152 -8.21 -3.98 8.96
N PHE A 153 -7.44 -4.25 7.90
CA PHE A 153 -7.20 -5.60 7.38
C PHE A 153 -5.69 -5.88 7.28
N CYS A 154 -5.28 -7.13 7.53
CA CYS A 154 -3.88 -7.55 7.45
C CYS A 154 -3.70 -8.55 6.32
N PHE A 155 -3.01 -8.11 5.27
CA PHE A 155 -2.55 -8.97 4.18
C PHE A 155 -1.13 -9.44 4.46
N GLN A 156 -0.89 -10.75 4.41
CA GLN A 156 0.43 -11.34 4.71
C GLN A 156 1.09 -11.97 3.47
N GLY A 157 0.45 -11.85 2.31
CA GLY A 157 0.91 -12.43 1.05
C GLY A 157 -0.19 -13.21 0.34
N GLY A 158 -0.03 -13.37 -0.98
CA GLY A 158 -1.01 -14.01 -1.84
C GLY A 158 -1.19 -13.22 -3.14
N LEU A 159 -2.40 -13.27 -3.67
CA LEU A 159 -2.81 -12.51 -4.85
C LEU A 159 -3.70 -11.35 -4.42
N VAL A 160 -3.45 -10.17 -4.99
CA VAL A 160 -4.40 -9.05 -4.97
C VAL A 160 -4.77 -8.77 -6.43
N VAL A 161 -6.06 -8.63 -6.69
CA VAL A 161 -6.59 -8.29 -8.01
C VAL A 161 -7.44 -7.05 -7.85
N VAL A 162 -7.23 -6.08 -8.73
CA VAL A 162 -8.05 -4.86 -8.79
C VAL A 162 -8.53 -4.71 -10.22
N ARG A 163 -9.82 -4.43 -10.40
CA ARG A 163 -10.39 -4.00 -11.67
C ARG A 163 -10.63 -2.50 -11.57
N ALA A 164 -9.84 -1.73 -12.32
CA ALA A 164 -9.93 -0.28 -12.32
C ALA A 164 -10.16 0.25 -13.74
N GLN A 165 -10.83 1.40 -13.83
CA GLN A 165 -10.86 2.24 -15.01
C GLN A 165 -10.13 3.53 -14.64
N LEU A 166 -9.03 3.83 -15.34
CA LEU A 166 -8.26 5.04 -15.06
C LEU A 166 -8.95 6.25 -15.70
N PRO A 167 -8.86 7.43 -15.06
CA PRO A 167 -9.34 8.68 -15.63
C PRO A 167 -8.61 9.03 -16.92
N GLY A 168 -9.36 9.62 -17.86
CA GLY A 168 -8.84 10.09 -19.14
C GLY A 168 -9.91 10.86 -19.91
N VAL A 169 -9.47 11.80 -20.73
CA VAL A 169 -10.33 12.57 -21.62
C VAL A 169 -10.59 11.72 -22.86
N VAL A 170 -11.63 10.89 -22.77
CA VAL A 170 -11.96 9.86 -23.77
C VAL A 170 -13.23 10.15 -24.57
N ASP A 171 -13.79 11.36 -24.46
CA ASP A 171 -14.91 11.79 -25.29
C ASP A 171 -14.49 11.88 -26.76
N LYS A 172 -15.37 11.52 -27.70
CA LYS A 172 -15.08 11.52 -29.14
C LYS A 172 -14.75 12.91 -29.68
N ASP A 173 -15.33 13.95 -29.09
CA ASP A 173 -15.16 15.33 -29.53
C ASP A 173 -14.04 16.05 -28.75
N SER A 174 -13.32 15.33 -27.89
CA SER A 174 -12.20 15.88 -27.09
C SER A 174 -10.98 16.31 -27.90
N GLY A 175 -10.84 15.80 -29.12
CA GLY A 175 -9.61 15.96 -29.91
C GLY A 175 -8.46 15.06 -29.47
N ASN A 176 -8.69 14.13 -28.53
CA ASN A 176 -7.69 13.15 -28.11
C ASN A 176 -7.26 12.27 -29.30
N PRO A 177 -6.00 12.39 -29.77
CA PRO A 177 -5.54 11.65 -30.95
C PRO A 177 -5.45 10.14 -30.70
N ASP A 178 -5.29 9.71 -29.44
CA ASP A 178 -5.20 8.30 -29.07
C ASP A 178 -6.50 7.53 -29.34
N LEU A 179 -7.62 8.24 -29.47
CA LEU A 179 -8.93 7.65 -29.78
C LEU A 179 -9.10 7.32 -31.27
N ILE A 180 -8.25 7.88 -32.15
CA ILE A 180 -8.35 7.69 -33.60
C ILE A 180 -7.96 6.25 -33.94
N ASN A 181 -8.95 5.45 -34.37
CA ASN A 181 -8.80 4.00 -34.64
C ASN A 181 -8.30 3.19 -33.42
N ALA A 182 -8.58 3.67 -32.21
CA ALA A 182 -8.21 2.96 -30.99
C ALA A 182 -8.78 1.53 -30.95
N THR A 183 -7.97 0.62 -30.46
CA THR A 183 -8.35 -0.75 -30.14
C THR A 183 -8.25 -0.97 -28.63
N LYS A 184 -8.72 -2.12 -28.13
CA LYS A 184 -8.59 -2.46 -26.71
C LYS A 184 -7.15 -2.55 -26.20
N THR A 185 -6.17 -2.59 -27.11
CA THR A 185 -4.73 -2.67 -26.79
C THR A 185 -3.98 -1.40 -27.18
N SER A 186 -4.68 -0.35 -27.62
CA SER A 186 -4.06 0.96 -27.86
C SER A 186 -3.52 1.51 -26.56
N ARG A 187 -2.31 2.08 -26.60
CA ARG A 187 -1.66 2.73 -25.47
C ARG A 187 -1.76 4.24 -25.66
N ALA A 188 -1.81 4.98 -24.55
CA ALA A 188 -1.72 6.43 -24.59
C ALA A 188 -0.37 6.85 -25.19
N GLU A 189 -0.37 7.87 -26.05
CA GLU A 189 0.85 8.42 -26.65
C GLU A 189 1.23 9.80 -26.08
N SER A 190 0.29 10.48 -25.41
CA SER A 190 0.53 11.76 -24.70
C SER A 190 -0.13 11.73 -23.32
N ILE A 191 0.46 12.44 -22.35
CA ILE A 191 -0.13 12.66 -21.02
C ILE A 191 -1.20 13.76 -21.01
N ASP A 192 -1.27 14.60 -22.04
CA ASP A 192 -2.14 15.79 -22.06
C ASP A 192 -3.64 15.47 -21.88
N TYR A 193 -4.06 14.26 -22.29
CA TYR A 193 -5.43 13.77 -22.17
C TYR A 193 -5.64 12.83 -20.98
N TYR A 194 -4.62 12.61 -20.15
CA TYR A 194 -4.66 11.77 -18.95
C TYR A 194 -3.96 12.48 -17.79
N PRO A 195 -4.51 13.62 -17.31
CA PRO A 195 -3.76 14.60 -16.51
C PRO A 195 -3.60 14.24 -15.02
N THR A 196 -3.96 13.03 -14.62
CA THR A 196 -3.98 12.59 -13.22
C THR A 196 -3.00 11.44 -12.99
N TRP A 197 -2.54 11.29 -11.74
CA TRP A 197 -1.67 10.21 -11.32
C TRP A 197 -2.43 9.24 -10.38
N PRO A 198 -3.19 8.27 -10.91
CA PRO A 198 -3.88 7.30 -10.07
C PRO A 198 -2.90 6.35 -9.39
N GLY A 199 -3.14 6.08 -8.10
CA GLY A 199 -2.36 5.16 -7.28
C GLY A 199 -3.24 4.10 -6.62
N ILE A 200 -2.86 2.84 -6.81
CA ILE A 200 -3.44 1.66 -6.17
C ILE A 200 -2.27 0.82 -5.65
N TRP A 201 -2.07 0.85 -4.34
CA TRP A 201 -0.89 0.28 -3.73
C TRP A 201 -1.18 -0.26 -2.34
N MET A 202 -0.28 -1.10 -1.85
CA MET A 202 -0.28 -1.64 -0.50
C MET A 202 0.85 -1.04 0.31
N PHE A 203 0.62 -0.87 1.61
CA PHE A 203 1.56 -0.22 2.50
C PHE A 203 1.73 -0.97 3.80
N GLY A 204 2.95 -1.07 4.29
CA GLY A 204 3.21 -1.65 5.60
C GLY A 204 2.57 -0.84 6.74
N ASN A 205 1.84 -1.53 7.61
CA ASN A 205 0.95 -0.93 8.62
C ASN A 205 1.66 -0.09 9.72
N LEU A 206 3.00 -0.05 9.74
CA LEU A 206 3.76 0.75 10.71
C LEU A 206 3.79 2.24 10.40
N GLY A 207 3.64 2.60 9.13
CA GLY A 207 3.40 3.98 8.72
C GLY A 207 1.95 4.14 8.29
N ARG A 208 1.49 5.38 8.24
CA ARG A 208 0.25 5.77 7.59
C ARG A 208 0.60 6.67 6.42
N ALA A 209 0.24 6.24 5.22
CA ALA A 209 0.35 6.99 3.98
C ALA A 209 0.08 8.48 4.19
N ILE A 210 0.87 9.36 3.56
CA ILE A 210 0.71 10.83 3.58
C ILE A 210 0.74 11.49 4.98
N PHE A 211 1.08 10.77 6.05
CA PHE A 211 1.39 11.33 7.37
C PHE A 211 2.90 11.26 7.59
N THR A 212 3.63 12.32 7.22
CA THR A 212 5.11 12.41 7.25
C THR A 212 5.72 11.96 8.56
N GLY A 213 5.16 12.37 9.70
CA GLY A 213 5.65 11.96 11.02
C GLY A 213 5.59 10.45 11.30
N SER A 214 4.73 9.71 10.59
CA SER A 214 4.63 8.25 10.68
C SER A 214 5.46 7.51 9.63
N THR A 215 5.76 8.14 8.50
CA THR A 215 6.49 7.53 7.38
C THR A 215 7.99 7.85 7.39
N ALA A 216 8.40 8.93 8.07
CA ALA A 216 9.80 9.35 8.15
C ALA A 216 10.71 8.24 8.68
N ARG A 217 11.66 7.80 7.84
CA ARG A 217 12.59 6.69 8.09
C ARG A 217 11.90 5.36 8.43
N ILE A 218 10.66 5.20 8.01
CA ILE A 218 9.87 3.97 8.13
C ILE A 218 9.55 3.44 6.72
N TRP A 219 9.16 4.32 5.81
CA TRP A 219 9.04 4.10 4.36
C TRP A 219 10.39 4.41 3.68
N PRO A 220 10.78 3.77 2.54
CA PRO A 220 9.98 2.94 1.64
C PRO A 220 10.08 1.43 1.79
N PHE A 221 10.96 0.94 2.66
CA PHE A 221 11.25 -0.49 2.73
C PHE A 221 11.50 -0.93 4.18
N SER A 222 11.66 -2.25 4.36
CA SER A 222 12.03 -2.84 5.64
C SER A 222 13.33 -3.63 5.49
N TYR A 223 14.37 -3.25 6.22
CA TYR A 223 15.63 -3.98 6.31
C TYR A 223 15.83 -4.58 7.71
N ASN A 224 16.13 -5.88 7.81
CA ASN A 224 16.17 -6.62 9.08
C ASN A 224 17.55 -7.21 9.39
N GLU A 225 18.63 -6.53 9.01
CA GLU A 225 19.99 -6.91 9.34
C GLU A 225 20.76 -5.70 9.89
N CYS A 226 21.68 -5.93 10.83
CA CYS A 226 22.57 -4.89 11.30
C CYS A 226 23.85 -4.89 10.45
N ASN A 227 23.84 -4.11 9.37
CA ASN A 227 24.96 -3.99 8.45
C ASN A 227 25.06 -2.57 7.88
N ASP A 228 25.70 -1.67 8.64
CA ASP A 228 25.89 -0.28 8.25
C ASP A 228 26.77 -0.08 6.99
N THR A 229 27.44 -1.13 6.50
CA THR A 229 28.17 -1.07 5.22
C THR A 229 27.22 -1.14 4.02
N VAL A 230 26.09 -1.86 4.17
CA VAL A 230 25.07 -2.01 3.13
C VAL A 230 24.00 -0.94 3.26
N PHE A 231 23.55 -0.69 4.49
CA PHE A 231 22.50 0.29 4.77
C PHE A 231 22.75 0.91 6.13
N ASP A 232 23.03 2.22 6.16
CA ASP A 232 23.23 2.97 7.40
C ASP A 232 21.95 2.90 8.24
N SER A 233 22.08 2.29 9.43
CA SER A 233 21.01 2.10 10.39
C SER A 233 20.31 3.40 10.80
N GLN A 234 20.94 4.56 10.67
CA GLN A 234 20.30 5.86 10.94
C GLN A 234 19.18 6.20 9.95
N ASN A 235 19.14 5.56 8.78
CA ASN A 235 18.14 5.78 7.75
C ASN A 235 16.86 4.97 7.95
N GLN A 236 16.82 4.00 8.89
CA GLN A 236 15.59 3.30 9.29
C GLN A 236 15.36 3.45 10.80
N ARG A 237 14.25 4.05 11.18
CA ARG A 237 13.89 4.38 12.56
C ARG A 237 13.80 3.14 13.46
N ILE A 238 13.33 2.01 12.95
CA ILE A 238 13.31 0.74 13.67
C ILE A 238 14.34 -0.18 13.03
N SER A 239 15.59 -0.07 13.46
CA SER A 239 16.73 -0.79 12.88
C SER A 239 17.03 -2.10 13.61
N ALA A 240 17.53 -3.10 12.87
CA ALA A 240 18.05 -4.33 13.46
C ALA A 240 19.36 -4.13 14.26
N CYS A 241 19.99 -2.96 14.19
CA CYS A 241 21.11 -2.61 15.07
C CYS A 241 20.68 -2.14 16.47
N ASP A 242 19.39 -1.85 16.68
CA ASP A 242 18.90 -1.25 17.92
C ASP A 242 18.53 -2.32 18.97
N PRO A 243 19.22 -2.40 20.13
CA PRO A 243 18.84 -3.28 21.23
C PRO A 243 17.58 -2.84 21.97
N ASN A 244 17.14 -1.59 21.81
CA ASN A 244 16.04 -1.01 22.56
C ASN A 244 15.21 -0.04 21.71
N PRO A 245 14.49 -0.53 20.69
CA PRO A 245 13.66 0.30 19.81
C PRO A 245 12.45 0.95 20.52
N GLY A 246 12.17 0.55 21.77
CA GLY A 246 11.02 1.03 22.53
C GLY A 246 9.67 0.55 21.99
N SER A 247 8.58 1.11 22.49
CA SER A 247 7.21 0.90 21.99
C SER A 247 6.75 -0.57 21.89
N GLY A 248 7.33 -1.46 22.70
CA GLY A 248 7.02 -2.90 22.67
C GLY A 248 7.59 -3.67 21.47
N MET A 249 8.48 -3.05 20.69
CA MET A 249 9.17 -3.70 19.57
C MET A 249 10.28 -4.63 20.06
N ASN A 250 10.57 -5.68 19.29
CA ASN A 250 11.63 -6.63 19.65
C ASN A 250 13.03 -6.01 19.46
N PRO A 251 13.97 -6.24 20.38
CA PRO A 251 15.39 -5.91 20.18
C PRO A 251 15.95 -6.54 18.90
N TYR A 252 16.86 -5.84 18.24
CA TYR A 252 17.61 -6.31 17.06
C TYR A 252 16.72 -6.80 15.91
N GLN A 253 15.59 -6.14 15.73
CA GLN A 253 14.62 -6.51 14.71
C GLN A 253 14.21 -5.28 13.91
N GLY A 254 14.70 -5.21 12.68
CA GLY A 254 14.39 -4.16 11.74
C GLY A 254 12.96 -4.27 11.20
N ARG A 255 12.33 -3.11 11.07
CA ARG A 255 10.95 -2.95 10.61
C ARG A 255 10.82 -1.65 9.82
N GLY A 256 9.98 -1.69 8.79
CA GLY A 256 9.58 -0.52 8.02
C GLY A 256 8.14 -0.64 7.52
N ALA A 257 7.73 0.32 6.70
CA ALA A 257 6.48 0.31 5.95
C ALA A 257 6.80 0.17 4.45
N PRO A 258 7.00 -1.07 3.97
CA PRO A 258 7.21 -1.31 2.55
C PRO A 258 5.99 -0.92 1.73
N GLU A 259 6.23 -0.39 0.54
CA GLU A 259 5.21 -0.11 -0.47
C GLU A 259 5.25 -1.14 -1.61
N ILE A 260 4.07 -1.53 -2.08
CA ILE A 260 3.91 -2.42 -3.25
C ILE A 260 2.84 -1.79 -4.14
N ASP A 261 3.26 -1.34 -5.31
CA ASP A 261 2.41 -0.67 -6.28
C ASP A 261 1.75 -1.72 -7.17
N ILE A 262 0.44 -1.90 -7.00
CA ILE A 262 -0.36 -2.71 -7.92
C ILE A 262 -0.50 -1.93 -9.24
N LEU A 263 -0.74 -0.63 -9.12
CA LEU A 263 -0.74 0.33 -10.20
C LEU A 263 -0.34 1.69 -9.65
N GLU A 264 0.66 2.32 -10.24
CA GLU A 264 0.99 3.71 -9.97
C GLU A 264 1.37 4.41 -11.28
N GLY A 265 0.69 5.52 -11.54
CA GLY A 265 0.97 6.40 -12.67
C GLY A 265 -0.17 6.55 -13.67
N GLY A 266 0.02 7.42 -14.66
CA GLY A 266 -1.03 7.87 -15.57
C GLY A 266 -0.57 8.03 -17.01
N GLY A 267 -1.50 7.92 -17.95
CA GLY A 267 -1.24 8.09 -19.38
C GLY A 267 -0.15 7.15 -19.90
N THR A 268 0.98 7.74 -20.31
CA THR A 268 2.15 7.03 -20.86
C THR A 268 3.03 6.36 -19.80
N GLU A 269 2.84 6.67 -18.52
CA GLU A 269 3.73 6.28 -17.43
C GLU A 269 2.94 5.52 -16.37
N ILE A 270 2.62 4.26 -16.63
CA ILE A 270 1.99 3.36 -15.65
C ILE A 270 2.99 2.28 -15.27
N SER A 271 3.14 2.05 -13.96
CA SER A 271 4.07 1.06 -13.42
C SER A 271 3.43 0.20 -12.35
N SER A 272 4.06 -0.95 -12.10
CA SER A 272 3.87 -1.76 -10.90
C SER A 272 5.24 -2.00 -10.28
N SER A 273 5.33 -1.97 -8.95
CA SER A 273 6.60 -1.98 -8.24
C SER A 273 6.50 -2.71 -6.91
N MET A 274 7.62 -3.21 -6.42
CA MET A 274 7.74 -3.68 -5.04
C MET A 274 8.97 -3.07 -4.37
N GLN A 275 8.73 -2.22 -3.38
CA GLN A 275 9.78 -1.46 -2.70
C GLN A 275 10.42 -2.31 -1.60
N VAL A 276 11.32 -3.21 -2.02
CA VAL A 276 12.09 -4.09 -1.13
C VAL A 276 13.53 -3.57 -1.02
N GLY A 277 13.97 -3.29 0.20
CA GLY A 277 15.30 -2.75 0.48
C GLY A 277 16.25 -3.78 1.09
N PRO A 278 17.57 -3.72 0.79
CA PRO A 278 18.25 -2.75 -0.09
C PRO A 278 18.10 -3.07 -1.59
N GLY A 279 17.33 -4.10 -1.94
CA GLY A 279 16.96 -4.48 -3.30
C GLY A 279 16.24 -5.84 -3.28
N MET A 280 15.62 -6.22 -4.39
CA MET A 280 15.01 -7.55 -4.51
C MET A 280 16.10 -8.62 -4.50
N PRO A 281 16.06 -9.63 -3.59
CA PRO A 281 17.04 -10.72 -3.60
C PRO A 281 16.94 -11.51 -4.90
N ASP A 282 18.08 -12.05 -5.37
CA ASP A 282 18.17 -12.72 -6.67
C ASP A 282 17.17 -13.88 -6.82
N ASP A 283 16.93 -14.65 -5.75
CA ASP A 283 15.97 -15.76 -5.75
C ASP A 283 14.51 -15.35 -6.03
N PHE A 284 14.18 -14.06 -5.88
CA PHE A 284 12.83 -13.52 -6.14
C PHE A 284 12.73 -12.82 -7.49
N ARG A 285 13.85 -12.60 -8.20
CA ARG A 285 13.86 -11.97 -9.52
C ARG A 285 13.37 -12.97 -10.55
N GLN A 286 12.29 -12.64 -11.25
CA GLN A 286 11.77 -13.51 -12.30
C GLN A 286 12.67 -13.54 -13.54
N LEU A 287 13.32 -12.40 -13.85
CA LEU A 287 14.18 -12.22 -15.02
C LEU A 287 15.40 -11.35 -14.66
N HIS A 288 16.57 -11.70 -15.21
CA HIS A 288 17.79 -10.91 -15.11
C HIS A 288 18.06 -10.24 -16.46
N ASP A 289 18.15 -8.91 -16.48
CA ASP A 289 18.64 -8.20 -17.65
C ASP A 289 20.17 -8.34 -17.69
N GLU A 290 20.67 -9.08 -18.69
CA GLU A 290 22.10 -9.33 -18.87
C GLU A 290 22.86 -8.10 -19.41
N VAL A 291 22.14 -7.09 -19.91
CA VAL A 291 22.72 -5.90 -20.58
C VAL A 291 22.77 -4.71 -19.62
N ASN A 292 21.69 -4.45 -18.88
CA ASN A 292 21.63 -3.38 -17.89
C ASN A 292 20.90 -3.84 -16.61
N PRO A 293 21.64 -4.22 -15.56
CA PRO A 293 21.06 -4.65 -14.28
C PRO A 293 20.18 -3.60 -13.58
N SER A 294 20.26 -2.33 -14.00
CA SER A 294 19.42 -1.24 -13.48
C SER A 294 18.15 -1.00 -14.29
N CYS A 295 18.00 -1.61 -15.48
CA CYS A 295 16.82 -1.45 -16.34
C CYS A 295 15.54 -1.85 -15.60
N ILE A 296 15.59 -2.93 -14.81
CA ILE A 296 14.42 -3.46 -14.08
C ILE A 296 13.71 -2.44 -13.19
N TYR A 297 14.38 -1.35 -12.78
CA TYR A 297 13.82 -0.30 -11.93
C TYR A 297 13.17 0.86 -12.71
N GLY A 298 13.33 0.92 -14.03
CA GLY A 298 12.80 2.00 -14.86
C GLY A 298 11.52 1.61 -15.60
N TYR A 299 10.55 2.52 -15.66
CA TYR A 299 9.30 2.32 -16.41
C TYR A 299 9.54 2.13 -17.93
N SER A 300 10.64 2.66 -18.46
CA SER A 300 11.02 2.51 -19.88
C SER A 300 11.64 1.15 -20.20
N CYS A 301 11.77 0.25 -19.22
CA CYS A 301 12.37 -1.05 -19.43
C CYS A 301 11.42 -1.98 -20.19
N THR A 302 11.88 -2.49 -21.33
CA THR A 302 11.12 -3.41 -22.18
C THR A 302 11.31 -4.87 -21.84
N THR A 303 12.18 -5.17 -20.87
CA THR A 303 12.38 -6.53 -20.35
C THR A 303 11.08 -7.01 -19.70
N THR A 304 10.54 -8.14 -20.18
CA THR A 304 9.36 -8.78 -19.59
C THR A 304 9.55 -8.94 -18.09
N GLY A 305 8.51 -8.71 -17.28
CA GLY A 305 8.61 -8.78 -15.80
C GLY A 305 9.45 -7.70 -15.11
N ALA A 306 9.90 -6.65 -15.81
CA ALA A 306 10.36 -5.40 -15.20
C ALA A 306 9.17 -4.55 -14.71
N ASN A 307 9.38 -3.29 -14.29
CA ASN A 307 8.35 -2.38 -13.75
C ASN A 307 7.17 -2.02 -14.70
N ASN A 308 7.03 -2.68 -15.86
CA ASN A 308 5.87 -2.55 -16.73
C ASN A 308 4.82 -3.60 -16.37
N PRO A 309 3.57 -3.21 -16.09
CA PRO A 309 2.47 -4.18 -15.98
C PRO A 309 2.25 -4.84 -17.36
N ASP A 310 2.25 -6.17 -17.39
CA ASP A 310 2.01 -6.98 -18.60
C ASP A 310 0.65 -6.68 -19.26
#